data_AF-A0A2N1PEN3-F1
#
_entry.id   AF-A0A2N1PEN3-F1
#
_cell.length_a   1.000
_cell.length_b   1.000
_cell.length_c   1.000
_cell.angle_alpha   90.00
_cell.angle_beta   90.00
_cell.angle_gamma   90.00
#
_symmetry.space_group_name_H-M   'P 1'
#
loop_
_entity.id
_entity.type
_entity.pdbx_description
1 polymer ?
#
loop_
_entity_poly.entity_id
_entity_poly.type
_entity_poly.pdbx_seq_one_letter_code
_entity_poly.pdbx_strand_id
1 'polypeptide(L)'
;MRKPVIAGNWKMYKTRDEALQFIYTVNQEVPATDLVETVICANDVLLRDLVKRQGENLKIGAQNMHYAENGAFTGETSPLVLETTGVDYVIIGHSERRAMFNETDETVNLKLHAAIKHELTPILCVGESLEIREAGTTNEWVKNQ
;
A
#
# COMPACT_ATOMS: atom_id res chain seq x y z
N MET A 1 -4.56 13.85 19.51
CA MET A 1 -3.90 12.53 19.53
C MET A 1 -4.02 11.94 18.11
N ARG A 2 -2.99 11.28 17.56
CA ARG A 2 -3.08 10.67 16.22
C ARG A 2 -3.91 9.39 16.29
N LYS A 3 -4.78 9.15 15.31
CA LYS A 3 -5.53 7.89 15.20
C LYS A 3 -4.57 6.75 14.80
N PRO A 4 -4.59 5.60 15.50
CA PRO A 4 -3.81 4.44 15.09
C PRO A 4 -4.25 3.92 13.72
N VAL A 5 -3.30 3.41 12.94
CA VAL A 5 -3.54 2.73 11.66
C VAL A 5 -2.90 1.36 11.71
N ILE A 6 -3.66 0.32 11.40
CA ILE A 6 -3.18 -1.07 11.30
C ILE A 6 -3.38 -1.54 9.87
N ALA A 7 -2.28 -1.64 9.12
CA ALA A 7 -2.28 -2.06 7.72
C ALA A 7 -1.67 -3.45 7.56
N GLY A 8 -2.46 -4.40 7.07
CA GLY A 8 -2.00 -5.74 6.73
C GLY A 8 -1.59 -5.83 5.26
N ASN A 9 -0.29 -5.86 4.98
CA ASN A 9 0.23 -6.13 3.63
C ASN A 9 0.21 -7.63 3.35
N TRP A 10 -0.71 -8.09 2.48
CA TRP A 10 -0.77 -9.49 2.08
C TRP A 10 0.38 -9.95 1.20
N LYS A 11 1.17 -9.04 0.61
CA LYS A 11 2.17 -9.38 -0.41
C LYS A 11 1.55 -10.24 -1.52
N MET A 12 2.33 -11.15 -2.10
CA MET A 12 1.91 -12.04 -3.18
C MET A 12 1.21 -13.32 -2.65
N TYR A 13 0.20 -13.16 -1.79
CA TYR A 13 -0.58 -14.25 -1.23
C TYR A 13 -2.09 -14.06 -1.47
N LYS A 14 -2.80 -15.20 -1.38
CA LYS A 14 -4.25 -15.39 -1.59
C LYS A 14 -4.67 -15.42 -3.05
N THR A 15 -5.44 -16.44 -3.37
CA THR A 15 -6.32 -16.49 -4.53
C THR A 15 -7.55 -15.60 -4.31
N ARG A 16 -8.33 -15.38 -5.36
CA ARG A 16 -9.59 -14.61 -5.28
C ARG A 16 -10.51 -15.14 -4.18
N ASP A 17 -10.77 -16.43 -4.15
CA ASP A 17 -11.77 -17.00 -3.24
C ASP A 17 -11.29 -16.96 -1.77
N GLU A 18 -10.00 -17.16 -1.53
CA GLU A 18 -9.38 -16.98 -0.20
C GLU A 18 -9.45 -15.52 0.27
N ALA A 19 -9.21 -14.57 -0.63
CA ALA A 19 -9.29 -13.15 -0.33
C ALA A 19 -10.73 -12.72 0.02
N LEU A 20 -11.72 -13.20 -0.74
CA LEU A 20 -13.13 -12.91 -0.48
C LEU A 20 -13.60 -13.51 0.84
N GLN A 21 -13.22 -14.77 1.11
CA GLN A 21 -13.55 -15.41 2.37
C GLN A 21 -12.94 -14.66 3.56
N PHE A 22 -11.70 -14.19 3.44
CA PHE A 22 -11.05 -13.41 4.49
C PHE A 22 -11.78 -12.09 4.75
N ILE A 23 -12.08 -11.31 3.70
CA ILE A 23 -12.76 -10.01 3.86
C ILE A 23 -14.15 -10.18 4.47
N TYR A 24 -14.88 -11.23 4.11
CA TYR A 24 -16.19 -11.53 4.69
C TYR A 24 -16.13 -11.77 6.20
N THR A 25 -15.10 -12.48 6.68
CA THR A 25 -14.91 -12.69 8.12
C THR A 25 -14.47 -11.39 8.80
N VAL A 26 -13.48 -10.70 8.24
CA VAL A 26 -12.83 -9.57 8.90
C VAL A 26 -13.70 -8.33 8.96
N ASN A 27 -14.51 -8.04 7.93
CA ASN A 27 -15.33 -6.82 7.93
C ASN A 27 -16.39 -6.77 9.04
N GLN A 28 -16.71 -7.90 9.68
CA GLN A 28 -17.62 -8.00 10.82
C GLN A 28 -16.93 -7.85 12.18
N GLU A 29 -15.61 -8.08 12.23
CA GLU A 29 -14.84 -8.15 13.48
C GLU A 29 -13.94 -6.94 13.69
N VAL A 30 -13.70 -6.13 12.65
CA VAL A 30 -12.88 -4.93 12.77
C VAL A 30 -13.56 -3.89 13.66
N PRO A 31 -12.79 -3.21 14.52
CA PRO A 31 -13.29 -2.11 15.34
C PRO A 31 -13.75 -0.93 14.47
N ALA A 32 -14.53 -0.04 15.09
CA ALA A 32 -15.00 1.17 14.44
C ALA A 32 -13.85 2.11 14.02
N THR A 33 -14.05 2.81 12.90
CA THR A 33 -13.02 3.64 12.25
C THR A 33 -12.62 4.90 13.02
N ASP A 34 -13.39 5.29 14.04
CA ASP A 34 -13.08 6.37 14.98
C ASP A 34 -12.02 5.94 16.03
N LEU A 35 -11.93 4.64 16.31
CA LEU A 35 -10.94 4.07 17.23
C LEU A 35 -9.62 3.74 16.54
N VAL A 36 -9.67 3.05 15.41
CA VAL A 36 -8.49 2.63 14.63
C VAL A 36 -8.85 2.48 13.17
N GLU A 37 -7.93 2.86 12.29
CA GLU A 37 -8.08 2.62 10.87
C GLU A 37 -7.49 1.28 10.49
N THR A 38 -8.33 0.36 10.01
CA THR A 38 -7.90 -0.96 9.59
C THR A 38 -7.81 -1.00 8.07
N VAL A 39 -6.66 -1.43 7.54
CA VAL A 39 -6.38 -1.46 6.10
C VAL A 39 -5.87 -2.84 5.70
N ILE A 40 -6.36 -3.37 4.59
CA ILE A 40 -5.80 -4.57 3.95
C ILE A 40 -5.22 -4.19 2.59
N CYS A 41 -3.92 -4.42 2.41
CA CYS A 41 -3.24 -4.16 1.16
C CYS A 41 -3.08 -5.45 0.35
N ALA A 42 -3.76 -5.54 -0.78
CA ALA A 42 -3.87 -6.76 -1.60
C ALA A 42 -3.28 -6.59 -3.00
N ASN A 43 -3.13 -7.72 -3.69
CA ASN A 43 -2.74 -7.74 -5.10
C ASN A 43 -3.78 -6.97 -5.96
N ASP A 44 -3.30 -6.24 -6.97
CA ASP A 44 -4.11 -5.31 -7.77
C ASP A 44 -5.28 -5.98 -8.50
N VAL A 45 -5.12 -7.22 -8.96
CA VAL A 45 -6.18 -7.98 -9.64
C VAL A 45 -7.39 -8.29 -8.74
N LEU A 46 -7.24 -8.16 -7.41
CA LEU A 46 -8.29 -8.44 -6.44
C LEU A 46 -9.02 -7.18 -5.96
N LEU A 47 -8.43 -5.99 -6.11
CA LEU A 47 -8.85 -4.77 -5.40
C LEU A 47 -10.32 -4.42 -5.63
N ARG A 48 -10.79 -4.48 -6.87
CA ARG A 48 -12.19 -4.18 -7.21
C ARG A 48 -13.17 -5.07 -6.46
N ASP A 49 -12.85 -6.35 -6.29
CA ASP A 49 -13.73 -7.29 -5.62
C ASP A 49 -13.74 -7.08 -4.10
N LEU A 50 -12.61 -6.69 -3.52
CA LEU A 50 -12.48 -6.40 -2.10
C LEU A 50 -13.13 -5.06 -1.74
N VAL A 51 -12.93 -4.01 -2.55
CA VAL A 51 -13.54 -2.68 -2.31
C VAL A 51 -15.06 -2.79 -2.23
N LYS A 52 -15.67 -3.58 -3.10
CA LYS A 52 -17.13 -3.81 -3.09
C LYS A 52 -17.65 -4.53 -1.84
N ARG A 53 -16.77 -5.09 -1.02
CA ARG A 53 -17.11 -5.97 0.12
C ARG A 53 -16.46 -5.54 1.43
N GLN A 54 -15.67 -4.47 1.43
CA GLN A 54 -14.93 -4.03 2.63
C GLN A 54 -15.87 -3.55 3.75
N GLY A 55 -17.09 -3.10 3.43
CA GLY A 55 -18.01 -2.54 4.41
C GLY A 55 -17.56 -1.14 4.87
N GLU A 56 -18.03 -0.70 6.04
CA GLU A 56 -17.79 0.67 6.51
C GLU A 56 -16.48 0.83 7.30
N ASN A 57 -16.07 -0.22 8.00
CA ASN A 57 -14.99 -0.13 8.99
C ASN A 57 -13.62 -0.63 8.50
N LEU A 58 -13.56 -1.17 7.28
CA LEU A 58 -12.34 -1.70 6.67
C LEU A 58 -12.02 -0.90 5.42
N LYS A 59 -10.75 -0.53 5.25
CA LYS A 59 -10.22 0.11 4.04
C LYS A 59 -9.40 -0.88 3.22
N ILE A 60 -9.36 -0.67 1.91
CA ILE A 60 -8.57 -1.48 0.99
C ILE A 60 -7.43 -0.65 0.41
N GLY A 61 -6.24 -1.23 0.40
CA GLY A 61 -5.03 -0.64 -0.12
C GLY A 61 -4.42 -1.43 -1.28
N ALA A 62 -3.70 -0.74 -2.15
CA ALA A 62 -2.82 -1.35 -3.14
C ALA A 62 -1.42 -1.58 -2.58
N GLN A 63 -0.68 -2.51 -3.17
CA GLN A 63 0.69 -2.84 -2.75
C GLN A 63 1.78 -2.06 -3.50
N ASN A 64 1.43 -1.43 -4.61
CA ASN A 64 2.28 -0.60 -5.45
C ASN A 64 1.42 0.13 -6.49
N MET A 65 1.97 1.16 -7.12
CA MET A 65 1.46 1.76 -8.35
C MET A 65 2.60 2.38 -9.15
N HIS A 66 2.33 2.73 -10.41
CA HIS A 66 3.19 3.60 -11.21
C HIS A 66 2.92 5.08 -10.88
N TYR A 67 3.83 5.98 -11.25
CA TYR A 67 3.63 7.42 -11.01
C TYR A 67 2.83 8.12 -12.13
N ALA A 68 2.83 7.55 -13.33
CA ALA A 68 2.06 8.08 -14.46
C ALA A 68 0.62 7.56 -14.49
N GLU A 69 -0.33 8.43 -14.85
CA GLU A 69 -1.76 8.11 -14.97
C GLU A 69 -2.06 7.13 -16.12
N ASN A 70 -1.35 7.28 -17.24
CA ASN A 70 -1.49 6.47 -18.44
C ASN A 70 -0.22 6.58 -19.29
N GLY A 71 -0.10 5.73 -20.30
CA GLY A 71 1.02 5.74 -21.24
C GLY A 71 1.46 4.33 -21.65
N ALA A 72 2.59 4.25 -22.34
CA ALA A 72 3.19 3.00 -22.78
C ALA A 72 3.93 2.26 -21.64
N PHE A 73 3.20 1.90 -20.59
CA PHE A 73 3.70 1.22 -19.39
C PHE A 73 3.02 -0.14 -19.21
N THR A 74 3.24 -1.06 -20.16
CA THR A 74 2.58 -2.37 -20.17
C THR A 74 2.82 -3.14 -18.87
N GLY A 75 1.74 -3.52 -18.18
CA GLY A 75 1.77 -4.29 -16.93
C GLY A 75 1.79 -3.45 -15.66
N GLU A 76 1.86 -2.11 -15.77
CA GLU A 76 1.86 -1.23 -14.61
C GLU A 76 0.45 -0.84 -14.15
N THR A 77 0.31 -0.59 -12.85
CA THR A 77 -0.95 -0.17 -12.22
C THR A 77 -1.01 1.35 -12.07
N SER A 78 -2.00 1.97 -12.69
CA SER A 78 -2.19 3.43 -12.71
C SER A 78 -2.80 3.96 -11.40
N PRO A 79 -2.36 5.14 -10.91
CA PRO A 79 -2.98 5.79 -9.76
C PRO A 79 -4.44 6.17 -10.01
N LEU A 80 -4.77 6.62 -11.21
CA LEU A 80 -6.14 6.95 -11.60
C LEU A 80 -7.05 5.71 -11.56
N VAL A 81 -6.53 4.54 -11.94
CA VAL A 81 -7.28 3.28 -11.86
C VAL A 81 -7.52 2.89 -10.41
N LEU A 82 -6.55 3.09 -9.52
CA LEU A 82 -6.74 2.82 -8.09
C LEU A 82 -7.78 3.75 -7.46
N GLU A 83 -7.68 5.05 -7.72
CA GLU A 83 -8.65 6.07 -7.27
C GLU A 83 -10.07 5.70 -7.72
N THR A 84 -10.26 5.47 -9.02
CA THR A 84 -11.58 5.16 -9.58
C THR A 84 -12.10 3.77 -9.19
N THR A 85 -11.24 2.86 -8.74
CA THR A 85 -11.63 1.58 -8.14
C THR A 85 -12.17 1.76 -6.73
N GLY A 86 -11.85 2.88 -6.05
CA GLY A 86 -12.22 3.17 -4.67
C GLY A 86 -11.19 2.67 -3.65
N VAL A 87 -9.91 2.57 -4.05
CA VAL A 87 -8.80 2.21 -3.15
C VAL A 87 -8.45 3.42 -2.29
N ASP A 88 -8.26 3.22 -0.99
CA ASP A 88 -7.98 4.30 -0.04
C ASP A 88 -6.46 4.52 0.18
N TYR A 89 -5.68 3.44 0.16
CA TYR A 89 -4.25 3.43 0.51
C TYR A 89 -3.38 2.82 -0.57
N VAL A 90 -2.10 3.21 -0.61
CA VAL A 90 -1.10 2.54 -1.44
C VAL A 90 0.24 2.44 -0.74
N ILE A 91 0.82 1.23 -0.70
CA ILE A 91 2.19 1.03 -0.20
C ILE A 91 3.17 1.49 -1.27
N ILE A 92 4.18 2.28 -0.89
CA ILE A 92 5.21 2.81 -1.78
C ILE A 92 6.58 2.65 -1.13
N GLY A 93 7.59 2.23 -1.91
CA GLY A 93 8.97 2.11 -1.43
C GLY A 93 9.21 0.92 -0.50
N HIS A 94 8.40 -0.14 -0.59
CA HIS A 94 8.60 -1.34 0.21
C HIS A 94 9.98 -1.95 -0.04
N SER A 95 10.62 -2.51 0.99
CA SER A 95 12.00 -3.04 0.89
C SER A 95 12.14 -4.09 -0.21
N GLU A 96 11.14 -4.95 -0.40
CA GLU A 96 11.09 -5.94 -1.50
C GLU A 96 11.14 -5.26 -2.88
N ARG A 97 10.46 -4.11 -3.05
CA ARG A 97 10.49 -3.35 -4.30
C ARG A 97 11.83 -2.68 -4.56
N ARG A 98 12.42 -2.10 -3.51
CA ARG A 98 13.75 -1.50 -3.57
C ARG A 98 14.82 -2.53 -3.91
N ALA A 99 14.78 -3.69 -3.25
CA ALA A 99 15.80 -4.73 -3.38
C ALA A 99 15.64 -5.62 -4.62
N MET A 100 14.41 -5.98 -5.01
CA MET A 100 14.15 -6.97 -6.06
C MET A 100 13.71 -6.35 -7.40
N PHE A 101 13.23 -5.11 -7.38
CA PHE A 101 12.65 -4.44 -8.55
C PHE A 101 13.27 -3.05 -8.83
N ASN A 102 14.42 -2.77 -8.23
CA ASN A 102 15.23 -1.56 -8.42
C ASN A 102 14.44 -0.26 -8.22
N GLU A 103 13.50 -0.24 -7.28
CA GLU A 103 12.79 0.99 -6.92
C GLU A 103 13.74 1.93 -6.15
N THR A 104 13.87 3.17 -6.63
CA THR A 104 14.79 4.21 -6.12
C THR A 104 14.05 5.28 -5.35
N ASP A 105 14.74 6.09 -4.54
CA ASP A 105 14.12 7.23 -3.85
C ASP A 105 13.49 8.24 -4.81
N GLU A 106 14.08 8.43 -5.99
CA GLU A 106 13.52 9.26 -7.06
C GLU A 106 12.17 8.70 -7.56
N THR A 107 12.11 7.40 -7.88
CA THR A 107 10.87 6.78 -8.37
C THR A 107 9.81 6.66 -7.27
N VAL A 108 10.22 6.44 -6.01
CA VAL A 108 9.35 6.53 -4.83
C VAL A 108 8.78 7.93 -4.69
N ASN A 109 9.59 8.98 -4.78
CA ASN A 109 9.13 10.36 -4.68
C ASN A 109 8.08 10.70 -5.76
N LEU A 110 8.32 10.29 -7.02
CA LEU A 110 7.35 10.46 -8.09
C LEU A 110 6.01 9.77 -7.77
N LYS A 111 6.05 8.55 -7.21
CA LYS A 111 4.84 7.82 -6.81
C LYS A 111 4.12 8.47 -5.63
N LEU A 112 4.85 9.01 -4.65
CA LEU A 112 4.24 9.72 -3.52
C LEU A 112 3.43 10.94 -4.01
N HIS A 113 4.01 11.74 -4.90
CA HIS A 113 3.32 12.88 -5.49
C HIS A 113 2.09 12.45 -6.30
N ALA A 114 2.21 11.39 -7.09
CA ALA A 114 1.09 10.85 -7.84
C ALA A 114 -0.02 10.32 -6.91
N ALA A 115 0.32 9.64 -5.82
CA ALA A 115 -0.67 9.10 -4.88
C ALA A 115 -1.49 10.24 -4.24
N ILE A 116 -0.81 11.27 -3.75
CA ILE A 116 -1.45 12.45 -3.17
C ILE A 116 -2.33 13.17 -4.20
N LYS A 117 -1.87 13.30 -5.46
CA LYS A 117 -2.64 13.93 -6.54
C LYS A 117 -3.96 13.18 -6.82
N HIS A 118 -3.99 11.87 -6.62
CA HIS A 118 -5.13 10.99 -6.89
C HIS A 118 -5.89 10.60 -5.61
N GLU A 119 -5.78 11.40 -4.55
CA GLU A 119 -6.49 11.19 -3.27
C GLU A 119 -6.25 9.80 -2.64
N LEU A 120 -5.12 9.16 -2.99
CA LEU A 120 -4.65 7.93 -2.37
C LEU A 120 -3.77 8.30 -1.19
N THR A 121 -3.97 7.65 -0.04
CA THR A 121 -3.09 7.86 1.12
C THR A 121 -1.85 6.97 0.99
N PRO A 122 -0.65 7.54 0.75
CA PRO A 122 0.56 6.72 0.63
C PRO A 122 1.02 6.20 1.99
N ILE A 123 1.38 4.92 2.03
CA ILE A 123 2.14 4.29 3.12
C ILE A 123 3.58 4.19 2.64
N LEU A 124 4.38 5.22 2.93
CA LEU A 124 5.80 5.25 2.61
C LEU A 124 6.56 4.28 3.51
N CYS A 125 7.21 3.29 2.91
CA CYS A 125 8.12 2.41 3.62
C CYS A 125 9.56 2.95 3.55
N VAL A 126 10.16 3.09 4.72
CA VAL A 126 11.57 3.42 4.94
C VAL A 126 12.17 2.40 5.90
N GLY A 127 13.49 2.26 5.87
CA GLY A 127 14.20 1.30 6.70
C GLY A 127 15.57 0.96 6.15
N GLU A 128 16.36 0.38 7.03
CA GLU A 128 17.75 0.02 6.82
C GLU A 128 17.96 -1.49 6.67
N SER A 129 19.11 -1.88 6.12
CA SER A 129 19.56 -3.28 6.17
C SER A 129 20.18 -3.60 7.53
N LEU A 130 20.38 -4.90 7.81
CA LEU A 130 21.02 -5.32 9.06
C LEU A 130 22.42 -4.71 9.22
N GLU A 131 23.19 -4.62 8.13
CA GLU A 131 24.54 -4.07 8.13
C GLU A 131 24.56 -2.59 8.51
N ILE A 132 23.63 -1.78 7.99
CA ILE A 132 23.49 -0.35 8.32
C ILE A 132 23.09 -0.19 9.79
N ARG A 133 22.19 -1.05 10.27
CA ARG A 133 21.77 -1.07 11.67
C ARG A 133 22.93 -1.39 12.60
N GLU A 134 23.70 -2.42 12.29
CA GLU A 134 24.87 -2.83 13.07
C GLU A 134 26.00 -1.78 13.02
N ALA A 135 26.08 -1.00 11.93
CA ALA A 135 26.97 0.16 11.82
C ALA A 135 26.50 1.40 12.62
N GLY A 136 25.29 1.37 13.19
CA GLY A 136 24.75 2.49 13.98
C GLY A 136 24.31 3.71 13.16
N THR A 137 24.16 3.57 11.84
CA THR A 137 23.84 4.68 10.92
C THR A 137 22.38 4.69 10.45
N THR A 138 21.49 3.93 11.11
CA THR A 138 20.05 3.86 10.80
C THR A 138 19.39 5.23 10.60
N ASN A 139 19.61 6.18 11.52
CA ASN A 139 18.96 7.49 11.45
C ASN A 139 19.42 8.32 10.25
N GLU A 140 20.71 8.25 9.89
CA GLU A 140 21.23 8.94 8.72
C GLU A 140 20.68 8.32 7.43
N TRP A 141 20.66 6.99 7.38
CA TRP A 141 20.10 6.25 6.25
C TRP A 141 18.62 6.58 6.04
N VAL A 142 17.80 6.44 7.06
CA VAL A 142 16.34 6.69 6.99
C VAL A 142 16.03 8.16 6.68
N LYS A 143 16.86 9.10 7.15
CA LYS A 143 16.68 10.53 6.83
C LYS A 143 16.88 10.85 5.34
N ASN A 144 17.67 10.04 4.64
CA ASN A 144 17.95 10.23 3.21
C ASN A 144 16.88 9.58 2.30
N GLN A 145 15.98 8.77 2.85
CA GLN A 145 14.86 8.13 2.16
C GLN A 145 13.60 9.01 2.22
#